data_AF-A0AAU6LN79-F1
#
_entry.id   AF-A0AAU6LN79-F1
#
_cell.length_a   1.000
_cell.length_b   1.000
_cell.length_c   1.000
_cell.angle_alpha   90.00
_cell.angle_beta   90.00
_cell.angle_gamma   90.00
#
_symmetry.space_group_name_H-M   'P 1'
#
loop_
_entity.id
_entity.type
_entity.pdbx_description
1 polymer ?
#
loop_
_entity_poly.entity_id
_entity_poly.type
_entity_poly.pdbx_seq_one_letter_code
_entity_poly.pdbx_strand_id
1 'polypeptide(L)'
;MYVHWDGYPSHHLPLLLAAHQYRFAGGLDAMARHLIDDVPVGWSALGTDLLDGAPDELITALTRGERYTSDQLDVITPDGSPPTRMTVRDGQASGLDWGYVLHGHGIEVISLREEQRGPVVGWATDARTRFSDHPALWQPTGPVPGRPPSPAPKLATTAVPPAAAPAATTHPTRR
;
A
#
# COMPACT_ATOMS: atom_id res chain seq x y z
N MET A 1 6.18 -7.21 -14.66
CA MET A 1 6.89 -7.44 -13.40
C MET A 1 7.70 -6.19 -13.09
N TYR A 2 7.55 -5.65 -11.88
CA TYR A 2 8.24 -4.45 -11.41
C TYR A 2 9.11 -4.84 -10.21
N VAL A 3 10.37 -4.42 -10.19
CA VAL A 3 11.33 -4.80 -9.13
C VAL A 3 12.12 -3.57 -8.73
N HIS A 4 12.26 -3.33 -7.43
CA HIS A 4 12.87 -2.11 -6.92
C HIS A 4 13.80 -2.38 -5.73
N TRP A 5 14.86 -1.57 -5.62
CA TRP A 5 16.05 -1.86 -4.81
C TRP A 5 15.88 -1.61 -3.30
N ASP A 6 14.87 -0.85 -2.89
CA ASP A 6 14.54 -0.58 -1.47
C ASP A 6 13.03 -0.74 -1.17
N GLY A 7 12.37 -1.60 -1.95
CA GLY A 7 10.92 -1.70 -1.96
C GLY A 7 10.37 -2.64 -0.90
N TYR A 8 10.52 -2.37 0.40
CA TYR A 8 9.89 -3.20 1.43
C TYR A 8 8.35 -3.17 1.36
N PRO A 9 7.64 -4.29 1.64
CA PRO A 9 6.17 -4.34 1.56
C PRO A 9 5.46 -3.29 2.39
N SER A 10 5.99 -2.95 3.57
CA SER A 10 5.42 -1.93 4.46
C SER A 10 5.41 -0.51 3.87
N HIS A 11 6.31 -0.23 2.93
CA HIS A 11 6.42 1.06 2.27
C HIS A 11 5.81 1.06 0.86
N HIS A 12 6.15 0.06 0.04
CA HIS A 12 5.78 0.06 -1.37
C HIS A 12 4.34 -0.34 -1.64
N LEU A 13 3.80 -1.34 -0.94
CA LEU A 13 2.41 -1.75 -1.19
C LEU A 13 1.41 -0.61 -0.93
N PRO A 14 1.51 0.15 0.17
CA PRO A 14 0.66 1.32 0.36
C PRO A 14 0.71 2.32 -0.81
N LEU A 15 1.90 2.63 -1.30
CA LEU A 15 2.08 3.56 -2.42
C LEU A 15 1.47 3.01 -3.71
N LEU A 16 1.72 1.74 -4.05
CA LEU A 16 1.20 1.12 -5.26
C LEU A 16 -0.33 0.96 -5.23
N LEU A 17 -0.90 0.59 -4.07
CA LEU A 17 -2.35 0.51 -3.88
C LEU A 17 -3.00 1.89 -4.03
N ALA A 18 -2.44 2.91 -3.38
CA ALA A 18 -2.95 4.28 -3.50
C ALA A 18 -2.79 4.84 -4.92
N ALA A 19 -1.66 4.59 -5.59
CA ALA A 19 -1.45 5.02 -6.96
C ALA A 19 -2.50 4.41 -7.90
N HIS A 20 -2.75 3.11 -7.78
CA HIS A 20 -3.80 2.44 -8.54
C HIS A 20 -5.17 3.06 -8.26
N GLN A 21 -5.53 3.28 -7.00
CA GLN A 21 -6.85 3.78 -6.59
C GLN A 21 -7.11 5.23 -6.97
N TYR A 22 -6.09 6.10 -6.90
CA TYR A 22 -6.25 7.55 -7.03
C TYR A 22 -5.60 8.08 -8.30
N ARG A 23 -4.26 8.07 -8.39
CA ARG A 23 -3.51 8.63 -9.52
C ARG A 23 -3.94 8.04 -10.86
N PHE A 24 -4.12 6.73 -10.90
CA PHE A 24 -4.46 6.01 -12.12
C PHE A 24 -5.94 5.65 -12.22
N ALA A 25 -6.77 5.99 -11.23
CA ALA A 25 -8.21 5.75 -11.20
C ALA A 25 -8.62 4.30 -11.57
N GLY A 26 -7.83 3.31 -11.13
CA GLY A 26 -8.00 1.88 -11.42
C GLY A 26 -7.39 1.41 -12.75
N GLY A 27 -6.72 2.30 -13.49
CA GLY A 27 -6.12 2.03 -14.78
C GLY A 27 -4.79 1.29 -14.66
N LEU A 28 -4.83 -0.04 -14.63
CA LEU A 28 -3.63 -0.87 -14.55
C LEU A 28 -2.65 -0.64 -15.71
N ASP A 29 -3.15 -0.46 -16.94
CA ASP A 29 -2.28 -0.21 -18.10
C ASP A 29 -1.56 1.14 -18.02
N ALA A 30 -2.22 2.16 -17.47
CA ALA A 30 -1.60 3.47 -17.26
C ALA A 30 -0.54 3.41 -16.15
N MET A 31 -0.83 2.67 -15.08
CA MET A 31 0.11 2.43 -13.99
C MET A 31 1.32 1.62 -14.45
N ALA A 32 1.10 0.53 -15.21
CA ALA A 32 2.16 -0.30 -15.77
C ALA A 32 3.02 0.51 -16.75
N ARG A 33 2.40 1.33 -17.60
CA ARG A 33 3.15 2.22 -18.49
C ARG A 33 4.05 3.17 -17.71
N HIS A 34 3.52 3.81 -16.68
CA HIS A 34 4.28 4.75 -15.87
C HIS A 34 5.41 4.09 -15.07
N LEU A 35 5.15 2.95 -14.42
CA LEU A 35 6.12 2.30 -13.54
C LEU A 35 7.14 1.46 -14.30
N ILE A 36 6.75 0.91 -15.45
CA ILE A 36 7.52 -0.08 -16.20
C ILE A 36 7.86 0.48 -17.57
N ASP A 37 6.89 0.71 -18.46
CA ASP A 37 7.14 0.86 -19.90
C ASP A 37 7.84 2.17 -20.29
N ASP A 38 7.53 3.28 -19.61
CA ASP A 38 8.09 4.60 -19.89
C ASP A 38 9.42 4.84 -19.14
N VAL A 39 9.90 3.86 -18.38
CA VAL A 39 11.10 3.97 -17.54
C VAL A 39 12.23 3.15 -18.16
N PRO A 40 13.28 3.81 -18.70
CA PRO A 40 14.31 3.13 -19.49
C PRO A 40 15.06 2.05 -18.73
N VAL A 41 15.36 2.28 -17.44
CA VAL A 41 16.19 1.38 -16.62
C VAL A 41 15.42 0.89 -15.40
N GLY A 42 14.90 1.82 -14.61
CA GLY A 42 14.18 1.56 -13.38
C GLY A 42 14.14 2.81 -12.52
N TRP A 43 13.61 2.67 -11.31
CA TRP A 43 13.57 3.74 -10.32
C TRP A 43 14.73 3.57 -9.32
N SER A 44 15.33 4.67 -8.89
CA SER A 44 16.18 4.76 -7.70
C SER A 44 15.34 4.93 -6.44
N ALA A 45 14.21 5.64 -6.55
CA ALA A 45 13.20 5.76 -5.49
C ALA A 45 11.80 6.02 -6.09
N LEU A 46 10.76 5.45 -5.48
CA LEU A 46 9.37 5.85 -5.76
C LEU A 46 8.93 6.93 -4.78
N GLY A 47 8.30 7.97 -5.31
CA GLY A 47 7.93 9.18 -4.60
C GLY A 47 6.44 9.32 -4.31
N THR A 48 6.13 10.44 -3.68
CA THR A 48 4.77 10.87 -3.34
C THR A 48 3.97 11.38 -4.54
N ASP A 49 4.60 11.61 -5.69
CA ASP A 49 3.94 11.85 -6.97
C ASP A 49 3.04 10.67 -7.39
N LEU A 50 3.32 9.46 -6.89
CA LEU A 50 2.42 8.32 -7.03
C LEU A 50 1.07 8.52 -6.30
N LEU A 51 0.99 9.46 -5.36
CA LEU A 51 -0.21 9.78 -4.60
C LEU A 51 -1.00 10.96 -5.18
N ASP A 52 -0.65 11.45 -6.38
CA ASP A 52 -1.42 12.51 -7.03
C ASP A 52 -2.91 12.14 -7.13
N GLY A 53 -3.79 13.05 -6.70
CA GLY A 53 -5.23 12.81 -6.64
C GLY A 53 -5.73 12.06 -5.41
N ALA A 54 -4.83 11.60 -4.52
CA ALA A 54 -5.23 11.02 -3.24
C ALA A 54 -5.67 12.10 -2.23
N PRO A 55 -6.57 11.76 -1.28
CA PRO A 55 -6.93 12.67 -0.19
C PRO A 55 -5.72 13.02 0.69
N ASP A 56 -5.66 14.26 1.19
CA ASP A 56 -4.56 14.74 2.06
C ASP A 56 -4.37 13.87 3.31
N GLU A 57 -5.46 13.33 3.87
CA GLU A 57 -5.40 12.41 5.01
C GLU A 57 -4.70 11.08 4.66
N LEU A 58 -4.85 10.62 3.42
CA LEU A 58 -4.15 9.42 2.96
C LEU A 58 -2.67 9.72 2.73
N ILE A 59 -2.37 10.83 2.05
CA ILE A 59 -0.99 11.29 1.83
C ILE A 59 -0.27 11.39 3.18
N THR A 60 -0.87 12.08 4.14
CA THR A 60 -0.31 12.25 5.49
C THR A 60 -0.12 10.91 6.21
N ALA A 61 -1.07 9.98 6.08
CA ALA A 61 -0.97 8.67 6.71
C ALA A 61 0.19 7.83 6.15
N LEU A 62 0.48 7.94 4.86
CA LEU A 62 1.52 7.14 4.19
C LEU A 62 2.92 7.77 4.27
N THR A 63 2.99 9.09 4.25
CA THR A 63 4.27 9.83 4.08
C THR A 63 4.64 10.65 5.31
N ARG A 64 3.78 10.71 6.32
CA ARG A 64 3.84 11.68 7.43
C ARG A 64 3.80 13.15 6.96
N GLY A 65 3.26 13.38 5.77
CA GLY A 65 3.14 14.71 5.18
C GLY A 65 4.37 15.14 4.36
N GLU A 66 5.39 14.29 4.26
CA GLU A 66 6.54 14.51 3.39
C GLU A 66 6.12 14.50 1.92
N ARG A 67 6.80 15.32 1.10
CA ARG A 67 6.62 15.36 -0.35
C ARG A 67 7.97 15.24 -1.03
N TYR A 68 8.08 14.24 -1.89
CA TYR A 68 9.26 13.96 -2.69
C TYR A 68 8.83 13.30 -4.01
N THR A 69 9.58 13.54 -5.07
CA THR A 69 9.31 12.99 -6.40
C THR A 69 10.01 11.66 -6.58
N SER A 70 9.41 10.77 -7.36
CA SER A 70 10.06 9.56 -7.84
C SER A 70 11.32 9.93 -8.60
N ASP A 71 12.37 9.15 -8.41
CA ASP A 71 13.68 9.37 -9.01
C ASP A 71 14.10 8.14 -9.81
N GLN A 72 14.62 8.36 -11.02
CA GLN A 72 15.01 7.28 -11.91
C GLN A 72 16.46 6.88 -11.65
N LEU A 73 16.76 5.59 -11.86
CA LEU A 73 18.11 5.11 -11.70
C LEU A 73 19.02 5.69 -12.79
N ASP A 74 20.00 6.50 -12.38
CA ASP A 74 21.03 7.01 -13.27
C ASP A 74 22.11 5.93 -13.48
N VAL A 75 22.13 5.37 -14.70
CA VAL A 75 23.10 4.33 -15.08
C VAL A 75 24.03 4.89 -16.15
N ILE A 76 25.30 5.03 -15.78
CA ILE A 76 26.37 5.40 -16.70
C ILE A 76 26.96 4.12 -17.28
N THR A 77 26.70 3.88 -18.56
CA THR A 77 27.34 2.81 -19.33
C THR A 77 28.80 3.17 -19.62
N PRO A 78 29.75 2.22 -19.53
CA PRO A 78 31.17 2.50 -19.78
C PRO A 78 31.48 3.04 -21.19
N ASP A 79 30.62 2.76 -22.16
CA ASP A 79 30.74 3.20 -23.55
C ASP A 79 29.97 4.50 -23.87
N GLY A 80 29.28 5.08 -22.89
CA GLY A 80 28.49 6.30 -23.03
C GLY A 80 27.19 6.13 -23.83
N SER A 81 26.79 4.89 -24.15
CA SER A 81 25.53 4.60 -24.84
C SER A 81 24.32 4.77 -23.90
N PRO A 82 23.12 5.16 -24.38
CA PRO A 82 21.94 5.22 -23.51
C PRO A 82 21.69 3.88 -22.82
N PRO A 83 21.42 3.85 -21.50
CA PRO A 83 21.21 2.60 -20.79
C PRO A 83 19.95 1.91 -21.34
N THR A 84 20.09 0.63 -21.64
CA THR A 84 18.99 -0.17 -22.22
C THR A 84 18.24 -0.88 -21.11
N ARG A 85 16.92 -1.05 -21.28
CA ARG A 85 16.07 -1.79 -20.34
C ARG A 85 16.66 -3.16 -20.05
N MET A 86 17.06 -3.36 -18.80
CA MET A 86 17.52 -4.66 -18.33
C MET A 86 16.29 -5.51 -18.03
N THR A 87 16.00 -6.49 -18.88
CA THR A 87 15.07 -7.56 -18.48
C THR A 87 15.75 -8.37 -17.39
N VAL A 88 15.33 -8.21 -16.15
CA VAL A 88 15.80 -9.04 -15.04
C VAL A 88 15.38 -10.48 -15.35
N ARG A 89 16.35 -11.30 -15.73
CA ARG A 89 16.20 -12.76 -15.87
C ARG A 89 16.47 -13.41 -14.52
N ASP A 90 15.96 -14.61 -14.33
CA ASP A 90 16.25 -15.42 -13.14
C ASP A 90 17.78 -15.47 -12.90
N GLY A 91 18.20 -15.15 -11.68
CA GLY A 91 19.62 -15.07 -11.28
C GLY A 91 20.32 -13.72 -11.53
N GLN A 92 19.65 -12.72 -12.11
CA GLN A 92 20.18 -11.34 -12.24
C GLN A 92 19.65 -10.39 -11.15
N ALA A 93 18.78 -10.87 -10.26
CA ALA A 93 18.20 -10.11 -9.15
C ALA A 93 19.05 -10.16 -7.87
N SER A 94 20.35 -10.45 -7.96
CA SER A 94 21.23 -10.54 -6.79
C SER A 94 21.29 -9.19 -6.05
N GLY A 95 20.92 -9.18 -4.78
CA GLY A 95 20.89 -7.97 -3.93
C GLY A 95 19.51 -7.34 -3.77
N LEU A 96 18.47 -7.92 -4.37
CA LEU A 96 17.08 -7.50 -4.19
C LEU A 96 16.37 -8.44 -3.21
N ASP A 97 15.65 -7.88 -2.24
CA ASP A 97 14.93 -8.67 -1.23
C ASP A 97 13.47 -8.93 -1.63
N TRP A 98 12.89 -8.07 -2.47
CA TRP A 98 11.46 -8.07 -2.81
C TRP A 98 11.19 -7.77 -4.29
N GLY A 99 10.15 -8.40 -4.83
CA GLY A 99 9.63 -8.14 -6.18
C GLY A 99 8.11 -7.96 -6.18
N TYR A 100 7.60 -7.16 -7.12
CA TYR A 100 6.17 -6.85 -7.23
C TYR A 100 5.66 -7.14 -8.65
N VAL A 101 4.69 -8.05 -8.78
CA VAL A 101 4.05 -8.33 -10.07
C VAL A 101 2.66 -7.74 -10.06
N LEU A 102 2.42 -6.82 -10.99
CA LEU A 102 1.10 -6.24 -11.19
C LEU A 102 0.24 -7.24 -11.98
N HIS A 103 -0.86 -7.67 -11.38
CA HIS A 103 -1.88 -8.54 -11.98
C HIS A 103 -3.19 -7.77 -12.16
N GLY A 104 -4.07 -8.26 -13.04
CA GLY A 104 -5.40 -7.67 -13.23
C GLY A 104 -6.23 -7.58 -11.96
N HIS A 105 -6.00 -8.46 -10.98
CA HIS A 105 -6.77 -8.52 -9.73
C HIS A 105 -6.00 -8.07 -8.48
N GLY A 106 -4.71 -7.72 -8.60
CA GLY A 106 -3.93 -7.22 -7.48
C GLY A 106 -2.43 -7.18 -7.71
N ILE A 107 -1.66 -7.05 -6.64
CA ILE A 107 -0.20 -7.05 -6.64
C ILE A 107 0.29 -8.34 -5.98
N GLU A 108 1.00 -9.18 -6.73
CA GLU A 108 1.73 -10.31 -6.14
C GLU A 108 3.06 -9.81 -5.58
N VAL A 109 3.34 -10.17 -4.34
CA VAL A 109 4.58 -9.82 -3.66
C VAL A 109 5.47 -11.04 -3.59
N ILE A 110 6.69 -10.94 -4.08
CA ILE A 110 7.64 -12.04 -4.16
C ILE A 110 8.75 -11.74 -3.17
N SER A 111 8.98 -12.65 -2.21
CA SER A 111 10.18 -12.63 -1.40
C SER A 111 11.30 -13.26 -2.21
N LEU A 112 12.26 -12.46 -2.64
CA LEU A 112 13.38 -12.93 -3.43
C LEU A 112 14.40 -13.70 -2.57
N ARG A 113 14.45 -13.44 -1.26
CA ARG A 113 15.26 -14.22 -0.31
C ARG A 113 14.78 -15.65 -0.13
N GLU A 114 13.47 -15.84 -0.09
CA GLU A 114 12.87 -17.16 0.05
C GLU A 114 12.64 -17.84 -1.31
N GLU A 115 13.00 -17.16 -2.41
CA GLU A 115 12.75 -17.54 -3.81
C GLU A 115 11.30 -18.01 -4.05
N GLN A 116 10.37 -17.41 -3.31
CA GLN A 116 8.97 -17.84 -3.27
C GLN A 116 8.04 -16.71 -3.67
N ARG A 117 7.12 -17.04 -4.58
CA ARG A 117 5.95 -16.22 -4.88
C ARG A 117 5.09 -16.09 -3.62
N GLY A 118 4.69 -14.88 -3.28
CA GLY A 118 3.77 -14.62 -2.17
C GLY A 118 2.33 -14.44 -2.63
N PRO A 119 1.43 -14.10 -1.69
CA PRO A 119 0.02 -13.89 -1.99
C PRO A 119 -0.19 -12.65 -2.87
N VAL A 120 -1.34 -12.63 -3.57
CA VAL A 120 -1.80 -11.45 -4.30
C VAL A 120 -2.59 -10.55 -3.37
N VAL A 121 -2.13 -9.31 -3.21
CA VAL A 121 -2.83 -8.25 -2.49
C VAL A 121 -3.82 -7.59 -3.44
N GLY A 122 -5.12 -7.70 -3.16
CA GLY A 122 -6.16 -7.16 -4.03
C GLY A 122 -6.12 -5.63 -4.14
N TRP A 123 -6.48 -5.10 -5.30
CA TRP A 123 -6.51 -3.64 -5.55
C TRP A 123 -7.44 -2.86 -4.62
N ALA A 124 -8.46 -3.52 -4.06
CA ALA A 124 -9.40 -2.94 -3.10
C ALA A 124 -8.88 -2.95 -1.65
N THR A 125 -7.69 -3.50 -1.39
CA THR A 125 -7.08 -3.45 -0.05
C THR A 125 -6.84 -1.99 0.36
N ASP A 126 -7.18 -1.66 1.60
CA ASP A 126 -6.94 -0.33 2.16
C ASP A 126 -5.43 -0.03 2.11
N ALA A 127 -5.06 1.05 1.41
CA ALA A 127 -3.68 1.48 1.29
C ALA A 127 -3.02 1.79 2.65
N ARG A 128 -3.82 2.08 3.70
CA ARG A 128 -3.33 2.30 5.08
C ARG A 128 -3.04 0.99 5.84
N THR A 129 -3.21 -0.17 5.20
CA THR A 129 -2.85 -1.46 5.79
C THR A 129 -1.37 -1.47 6.14
N ARG A 130 -1.05 -1.89 7.37
CA ARG A 130 0.35 -2.05 7.81
C ARG A 130 0.83 -3.44 7.41
N PHE A 131 1.56 -3.51 6.31
CA PHE A 131 2.15 -4.77 5.83
C PHE A 131 3.43 -5.12 6.59
N SER A 132 3.73 -6.42 6.67
CA SER A 132 4.94 -6.93 7.32
C SER A 132 6.09 -7.05 6.32
N ASP A 133 7.29 -6.68 6.77
CA ASP A 133 8.54 -6.83 6.01
C ASP A 133 9.25 -8.16 6.28
N HIS A 134 8.59 -9.12 6.94
CA HIS A 134 9.16 -10.42 7.25
C HIS A 134 8.96 -11.40 6.07
N PRO A 135 10.03 -11.81 5.35
CA PRO A 135 9.96 -12.68 4.17
C PRO A 135 9.11 -13.95 4.37
N ALA A 136 9.31 -14.64 5.50
CA ALA A 136 8.68 -15.92 5.80
C ALA A 136 7.14 -15.88 5.93
N LEU A 137 6.55 -14.68 6.07
CA LEU A 137 5.10 -14.52 6.15
C LEU A 137 4.43 -14.47 4.77
N TRP A 138 5.18 -14.15 3.71
CA TRP A 138 4.66 -13.97 2.35
C TRP A 138 4.60 -15.29 1.59
N GLN A 139 3.76 -16.21 2.07
CA GLN A 139 3.59 -17.54 1.48
C GLN A 139 2.47 -17.57 0.43
N PRO A 140 2.63 -18.29 -0.69
CA PRO A 140 1.69 -18.22 -1.81
C PRO A 140 0.25 -18.62 -1.44
N THR A 141 0.07 -19.53 -0.48
CA THR A 141 -1.24 -19.97 0.03
C THR A 141 -1.62 -19.34 1.36
N GLY A 142 -0.77 -18.46 1.90
CA GLY A 142 -0.98 -17.79 3.18
C GLY A 142 -1.87 -16.55 3.06
N PRO A 143 -2.43 -16.06 4.18
CA PRO A 143 -3.09 -14.76 4.20
C PRO A 143 -2.10 -13.65 3.90
N VAL A 144 -2.58 -12.55 3.32
CA VAL A 144 -1.78 -11.33 3.13
C VAL A 144 -1.24 -10.85 4.50
N PRO A 145 0.08 -10.70 4.69
CA PRO A 145 0.69 -10.28 5.96
C PRO A 145 0.46 -8.79 6.24
N GLY A 146 -0.77 -8.41 6.56
CA GLY A 146 -1.16 -7.02 6.81
C GLY A 146 -2.15 -6.88 7.95
N ARG A 147 -2.01 -5.80 8.72
CA ARG A 147 -3.00 -5.39 9.71
C ARG A 147 -3.76 -4.17 9.18
N PRO A 148 -5.11 -4.22 9.10
CA PRO A 148 -5.88 -3.06 8.70
C PRO A 148 -5.65 -1.90 9.70
N PRO A 149 -5.80 -0.64 9.27
CA PRO A 149 -5.72 0.48 10.18
C PRO A 149 -6.74 0.29 11.31
N SER A 150 -6.32 0.53 12.55
CA SER A 150 -7.25 0.50 13.68
C SER A 150 -8.35 1.53 13.42
N PRO A 151 -9.64 1.15 13.46
CA PRO A 151 -10.69 2.15 13.44
C PRO A 151 -10.47 3.09 14.62
N ALA A 152 -10.60 4.40 14.37
CA ALA A 152 -10.57 5.37 15.45
C ALA A 152 -11.58 4.93 16.53
N PRO A 153 -11.23 4.98 17.82
CA PRO A 153 -12.18 4.66 18.88
C PRO A 153 -13.40 5.55 18.68
N LYS A 154 -14.55 4.96 18.34
CA LYS A 154 -15.81 5.67 18.39
C LYS A 154 -15.93 6.16 19.83
N LEU A 155 -15.82 7.47 20.04
CA LEU A 155 -16.23 8.09 21.30
C LEU A 155 -17.64 7.57 21.55
N ALA A 156 -17.79 6.71 22.56
CA ALA A 156 -19.08 6.26 23.00
C ALA A 156 -19.81 7.52 23.45
N THR A 157 -20.73 8.03 22.62
CA THR A 157 -21.74 8.98 23.07
C THR A 157 -22.46 8.27 24.20
N THR A 158 -22.13 8.63 25.43
CA THR A 158 -22.82 8.15 26.61
C THR A 158 -24.26 8.58 26.42
N ALA A 159 -25.14 7.64 26.09
CA ALA A 159 -26.56 7.89 26.08
C ALA A 159 -26.92 8.34 27.49
N VAL A 160 -27.26 9.61 27.65
CA VAL A 160 -27.80 10.14 28.89
C VAL A 160 -29.13 9.39 29.09
N PRO A 161 -29.31 8.60 30.16
CA PRO A 161 -30.58 7.93 30.41
C PRO A 161 -31.67 9.00 30.55
N PRO A 162 -32.88 8.79 29.99
CA PRO A 162 -33.98 9.74 30.18
C PRO A 162 -34.28 9.85 31.67
N ALA A 163 -34.34 11.09 32.16
CA ALA A 163 -34.69 11.40 33.54
C ALA A 163 -36.04 10.75 33.89
N ALA A 164 -36.05 9.95 34.95
CA ALA A 164 -37.28 9.37 35.49
C ALA A 164 -38.25 10.49 35.89
N ALA A 165 -39.47 10.44 35.35
CA ALA A 165 -40.56 11.32 35.77
C ALA A 165 -40.89 11.07 37.26
N PRO A 166 -41.20 12.11 38.05
CA PRO A 166 -41.53 11.94 39.46
C PRO A 166 -42.84 11.15 39.63
N ALA A 167 -42.82 10.20 40.56
CA ALA A 167 -43.94 9.35 40.92
C ALA A 167 -45.13 10.17 41.42
N ALA A 168 -46.31 9.90 40.85
CA ALA A 168 -47.58 10.41 41.38
C ALA A 168 -47.90 9.72 42.72
N THR A 169 -47.94 10.52 43.78
CA THR A 169 -48.34 10.09 45.13
C THR A 169 -49.85 9.79 45.13
N THR A 170 -50.24 8.52 45.08
CA THR A 170 -51.62 8.10 45.33
C THR A 170 -51.90 8.15 46.83
N HIS A 171 -52.76 9.10 47.22
CA HIS A 171 -53.27 9.24 48.58
C HIS A 171 -54.43 8.24 48.79
N PRO A 172 -54.43 7.38 49.81
CA PRO A 172 -55.58 6.55 50.12
C PRO A 172 -56.57 7.35 50.98
N THR A 173 -57.77 7.62 50.45
CA THR A 173 -58.89 8.09 51.28
C THR A 173 -59.75 6.90 51.70
N ARG A 174 -59.79 6.71 53.01
CA ARG A 174 -60.61 5.77 53.77
C ARG A 174 -61.91 6.46 54.19
N ARG A 175 -63.08 5.99 53.73
CA ARG A 175 -64.30 5.80 54.53
C ARG A 175 -65.41 5.12 53.73
#